data_AF-A0A9P1MI52-F1
#
_entry.id   AF-A0A9P1MI52-F1
#
_cell.length_a   1.000
_cell.length_b   1.000
_cell.length_c   1.000
_cell.angle_alpha   90.00
_cell.angle_beta   90.00
_cell.angle_gamma   90.00
#
_symmetry.space_group_name_H-M   'P 1'
#
loop_
_entity.id
_entity.type
_entity.pdbx_description
1 polymer ?
#
loop_
_entity_poly.entity_id
_entity_poly.type
_entity_poly.pdbx_seq_one_letter_code
_entity_poly.pdbx_strand_id
1 'polypeptide(L)'
;MIAKTLMVSFLVVAVSADKDLQTVAEKCCAAEHRDCCIDSMQFFKPLSCVPNHDEKLEMVKCMQEELFGEPTLVSLVVQDFGCCSVFDTNDNDPESNCLYHCENTVMIPSLHPREKIRRIRKCMMTNFKNTVYKCFVKCQASRRVRSHERFQLERHCNMTDFMRANQFYYGAAVLSP
;
A
#
# COMPACT_ATOMS: atom_id res chain seq x y z
N MET A 1 -52.50 23.31 -26.76
CA MET A 1 -51.58 22.19 -27.05
C MET A 1 -50.52 22.19 -25.95
N ILE A 2 -50.56 21.26 -25.00
CA ILE A 2 -49.60 21.21 -23.88
C ILE A 2 -48.68 20.02 -24.13
N ALA A 3 -47.43 20.30 -24.51
CA ALA A 3 -46.40 19.30 -24.72
C ALA A 3 -45.98 18.74 -23.35
N LYS A 4 -46.25 17.45 -23.12
CA LYS A 4 -45.76 16.70 -21.97
C LYS A 4 -44.31 16.28 -22.24
N THR A 5 -43.37 17.01 -21.66
CA THR A 5 -41.96 16.62 -21.62
C THR A 5 -41.79 15.43 -20.68
N LEU A 6 -41.56 14.24 -21.24
CA LEU A 6 -41.20 13.03 -20.50
C LEU A 6 -39.75 13.16 -20.02
N MET A 7 -39.55 13.32 -18.70
CA MET A 7 -38.25 13.14 -18.07
C MET A 7 -37.91 11.64 -18.07
N VAL A 8 -37.05 11.22 -18.98
CA VAL A 8 -36.40 9.90 -18.91
C VAL A 8 -35.27 10.02 -17.90
N SER A 9 -35.52 9.58 -16.68
CA SER A 9 -34.48 9.42 -15.66
C SER A 9 -33.63 8.21 -16.03
N PHE A 10 -32.41 8.44 -16.50
CA PHE A 10 -31.40 7.40 -16.64
C PHE A 10 -30.98 6.95 -15.24
N LEU A 11 -31.53 5.81 -14.79
CA LEU A 11 -30.91 5.05 -13.71
C LEU A 11 -29.58 4.51 -14.21
N VAL A 12 -28.48 5.15 -13.80
CA VAL A 12 -27.15 4.57 -13.91
C VAL A 12 -27.07 3.47 -12.87
N VAL A 13 -27.35 2.22 -13.27
CA VAL A 13 -27.07 1.05 -12.44
C VAL A 13 -25.57 0.86 -12.44
N ALA A 14 -24.90 1.33 -11.39
CA ALA A 14 -23.53 0.95 -11.09
C ALA A 14 -23.54 -0.52 -10.66
N VAL A 15 -23.33 -1.43 -11.60
CA VAL A 15 -23.01 -2.83 -11.29
C VAL A 15 -21.55 -2.86 -10.83
N SER A 16 -21.30 -2.60 -9.54
CA SER A 16 -20.10 -3.15 -8.91
C SER A 16 -20.41 -4.62 -8.63
N ALA A 17 -19.75 -5.51 -9.36
CA ALA A 17 -19.74 -6.92 -9.00
C ALA A 17 -19.06 -7.04 -7.62
N ASP A 18 -19.84 -7.02 -6.55
CA ASP A 18 -19.38 -7.49 -5.24
C ASP A 18 -19.08 -8.97 -5.41
N LYS A 19 -17.81 -9.29 -5.66
CA LYS A 19 -17.35 -10.68 -5.58
C LYS A 19 -17.64 -11.15 -4.17
N ASP A 20 -18.29 -12.31 -4.10
CA ASP A 20 -18.60 -12.95 -2.83
C ASP A 20 -17.30 -13.20 -2.04
N LEU A 21 -17.18 -12.53 -0.88
CA LEU A 21 -16.01 -12.62 0.00
C LEU A 21 -15.78 -14.05 0.47
N GLN A 22 -16.84 -14.85 0.57
CA GLN A 22 -16.76 -16.27 0.89
C GLN A 22 -15.95 -17.01 -0.18
N THR A 23 -16.29 -16.81 -1.44
CA THR A 23 -15.58 -17.43 -2.58
C THR A 23 -14.10 -17.01 -2.62
N VAL A 24 -13.80 -15.74 -2.32
CA VAL A 24 -12.41 -15.25 -2.25
C VAL A 24 -11.64 -15.92 -1.11
N ALA A 25 -12.24 -16.00 0.09
CA ALA A 25 -11.62 -16.63 1.24
C ALA A 25 -11.41 -18.14 1.05
N GLU A 26 -12.35 -18.83 0.40
CA GLU A 26 -12.24 -20.26 0.10
C GLU A 26 -11.07 -20.58 -0.85
N LYS A 27 -10.76 -19.66 -1.76
CA LYS A 27 -9.66 -19.81 -2.73
C LYS A 27 -8.31 -19.41 -2.16
N CYS A 28 -8.26 -18.37 -1.35
CA CYS A 28 -7.00 -17.73 -0.93
C CYS A 28 -6.55 -18.07 0.50
N CYS A 29 -7.42 -18.68 1.31
CA CYS A 29 -7.13 -18.97 2.72
C CYS A 29 -7.34 -20.44 3.04
N ALA A 30 -6.48 -20.97 3.92
CA ALA A 30 -6.67 -22.28 4.53
C ALA A 30 -8.03 -22.35 5.25
N ALA A 31 -8.61 -23.54 5.37
CA ALA A 31 -9.97 -23.73 5.86
C ALA A 31 -10.18 -23.14 7.26
N GLU A 32 -9.18 -23.32 8.14
CA GLU A 32 -9.11 -22.80 9.50
C GLU A 32 -8.99 -21.28 9.60
N HIS A 33 -8.70 -20.58 8.50
CA HIS A 33 -8.49 -19.13 8.46
C HIS A 33 -9.56 -18.37 7.66
N ARG A 34 -10.56 -19.06 7.11
CA ARG A 34 -11.58 -18.46 6.22
C ARG A 34 -12.35 -17.33 6.89
N ASP A 35 -12.88 -17.54 8.09
CA ASP A 35 -13.66 -16.52 8.81
C ASP A 35 -12.81 -15.28 9.10
N CYS A 36 -11.55 -15.46 9.49
CA CYS A 36 -10.62 -14.35 9.71
C CYS A 36 -10.30 -13.59 8.41
N CYS A 37 -10.17 -14.29 7.28
CA CYS A 37 -9.99 -13.65 5.98
C CYS A 37 -11.22 -12.82 5.56
N ILE A 38 -12.42 -13.37 5.75
CA ILE A 38 -13.68 -12.69 5.49
C ILE A 38 -13.77 -11.44 6.35
N ASP A 39 -13.53 -11.55 7.66
CA ASP A 39 -13.51 -10.41 8.58
C ASP A 39 -12.50 -9.35 8.16
N SER A 40 -11.30 -9.77 7.77
CA SER A 40 -10.25 -8.84 7.32
C SER A 40 -10.68 -8.07 6.07
N MET A 41 -11.32 -8.75 5.11
CA MET A 41 -11.84 -8.12 3.90
C MET A 41 -13.04 -7.21 4.19
N GLN A 42 -14.04 -7.71 4.93
CA GLN A 42 -15.27 -7.00 5.23
C GLN A 42 -15.04 -5.73 6.03
N PHE A 43 -14.11 -5.76 6.98
CA PHE A 43 -13.84 -4.64 7.88
C PHE A 43 -12.60 -3.83 7.50
N PHE A 44 -12.01 -4.08 6.33
CA PHE A 44 -10.79 -3.39 5.86
C PHE A 44 -9.65 -3.42 6.87
N LYS A 45 -9.45 -4.56 7.54
CA LYS A 45 -8.41 -4.77 8.55
C LYS A 45 -7.16 -5.39 7.91
N PRO A 46 -5.96 -5.11 8.45
CA PRO A 46 -4.76 -5.87 8.09
C PRO A 46 -4.96 -7.35 8.38
N LEU A 47 -4.50 -8.21 7.47
CA LEU A 47 -4.60 -9.65 7.67
C LEU A 47 -3.81 -10.07 8.91
N SER A 48 -4.44 -10.82 9.81
CA SER A 48 -3.84 -11.27 11.08
C SER A 48 -4.03 -12.77 11.35
N CYS A 49 -4.56 -13.50 10.36
CA CYS A 49 -4.97 -14.90 10.51
C CYS A 49 -3.81 -15.87 10.74
N VAL A 50 -2.63 -15.52 10.24
CA VAL A 50 -1.41 -16.32 10.35
C VAL A 50 -0.27 -15.49 10.96
N PRO A 51 0.60 -16.12 11.79
CA PRO A 51 1.76 -15.45 12.36
C PRO A 51 2.91 -15.30 11.36
N ASN A 52 2.99 -16.20 10.36
CA ASN A 52 4.03 -16.16 9.35
C ASN A 52 3.80 -14.98 8.39
N HIS A 53 4.84 -14.16 8.21
CA HIS A 53 4.77 -12.96 7.41
C HIS A 53 4.67 -13.24 5.90
N ASP A 54 5.45 -14.19 5.38
CA ASP A 54 5.46 -14.53 3.96
C ASP A 54 4.14 -15.19 3.55
N GLU A 55 3.62 -16.08 4.39
CA GLU A 55 2.30 -16.69 4.19
C GLU A 55 1.19 -15.63 4.18
N LYS A 56 1.23 -14.68 5.12
CA LYS A 56 0.31 -13.53 5.15
C LYS A 56 0.38 -12.73 3.85
N LEU A 57 1.60 -12.51 3.35
CA LEU A 57 1.86 -11.77 2.11
C LEU A 57 1.23 -12.47 0.89
N GLU A 58 1.40 -13.78 0.80
CA GLU A 58 0.81 -14.61 -0.27
C GLU A 58 -0.72 -14.61 -0.22
N MET A 59 -1.30 -14.75 0.98
CA MET A 59 -2.76 -14.69 1.16
C MET A 59 -3.32 -13.32 0.76
N VAL A 60 -2.70 -12.22 1.19
CA VAL A 60 -3.11 -10.85 0.79
C VAL A 60 -3.01 -10.68 -0.72
N LYS A 61 -1.94 -11.19 -1.34
CA LYS A 61 -1.75 -11.11 -2.79
C LYS A 61 -2.86 -11.85 -3.53
N CYS A 62 -3.15 -13.10 -3.16
CA CYS A 62 -4.23 -13.87 -3.76
C CYS A 62 -5.58 -13.14 -3.61
N MET A 63 -5.92 -12.67 -2.41
CA MET A 63 -7.20 -11.98 -2.18
C MET A 63 -7.31 -10.69 -3.01
N GLN A 64 -6.21 -9.94 -3.18
CA GLN A 64 -6.22 -8.76 -4.04
C GLN A 64 -6.40 -9.09 -5.52
N GLU A 65 -5.75 -10.15 -6.01
CA GLU A 65 -5.91 -10.65 -7.38
C GLU A 65 -7.34 -11.11 -7.62
N GLU A 66 -7.95 -11.80 -6.66
CA GLU A 66 -9.35 -12.19 -6.74
C GLU A 66 -10.28 -10.99 -6.70
N LEU A 67 -10.11 -10.04 -5.77
CA LEU A 67 -11.04 -8.91 -5.65
C LEU A 67 -10.95 -7.92 -6.80
N PHE A 68 -9.76 -7.68 -7.36
CA PHE A 68 -9.52 -6.58 -8.29
C PHE A 68 -8.99 -6.99 -9.67
N GLY A 69 -8.68 -8.28 -9.87
CA GLY A 69 -8.12 -8.82 -11.11
C GLY A 69 -6.64 -8.51 -11.33
N GLU A 70 -6.03 -9.21 -12.29
CA GLU A 70 -4.60 -9.13 -12.60
C GLU A 70 -4.01 -7.80 -13.18
N PRO A 71 -4.75 -6.73 -13.56
CA PRO A 71 -4.10 -5.48 -13.96
C PRO A 71 -3.89 -4.45 -12.83
N THR A 72 -4.38 -4.69 -11.61
CA THR A 72 -4.13 -3.75 -10.49
C THR A 72 -2.71 -3.78 -9.94
N LEU A 73 -1.89 -4.75 -10.41
CA LEU A 73 -0.46 -4.93 -10.14
C LEU A 73 0.44 -3.75 -10.55
N VAL A 74 -0.08 -2.72 -11.26
CA VAL A 74 0.69 -1.51 -11.63
C VAL A 74 0.67 -0.44 -10.53
N SER A 75 -0.18 -0.59 -9.52
CA SER A 75 -0.25 0.30 -8.37
C SER A 75 -0.16 -0.56 -7.11
N LEU A 76 0.90 -0.41 -6.33
CA LEU A 76 1.08 -1.05 -5.03
C LEU A 76 0.77 -2.55 -5.01
N VAL A 77 1.65 -3.32 -5.66
CA VAL A 77 1.71 -4.77 -5.43
C VAL A 77 2.03 -4.97 -3.96
N VAL A 78 1.55 -6.04 -3.36
CA VAL A 78 2.03 -6.52 -2.05
C VAL A 78 3.58 -6.58 -1.99
N GLN A 79 4.24 -6.75 -3.13
CA GLN A 79 5.70 -6.63 -3.30
C GLN A 79 6.25 -5.26 -2.89
N ASP A 80 5.46 -4.21 -2.81
CA ASP A 80 5.90 -2.90 -2.33
C ASP A 80 5.99 -2.83 -0.80
N PHE A 81 5.64 -3.91 -0.06
CA PHE A 81 5.92 -4.04 1.38
C PHE A 81 7.39 -3.74 1.69
N GLY A 82 8.31 -4.25 0.89
CA GLY A 82 9.75 -3.99 1.07
C GLY A 82 10.13 -2.51 0.96
N CYS A 83 9.30 -1.67 0.33
CA CYS A 83 9.50 -0.23 0.23
C CYS A 83 8.99 0.53 1.47
N CYS A 84 8.18 -0.08 2.34
CA CYS A 84 7.81 0.54 3.62
C CYS A 84 9.05 0.79 4.50
N SER A 85 10.12 0.00 4.36
CA SER A 85 11.41 0.20 5.04
C SER A 85 12.04 1.57 4.80
N VAL A 86 11.68 2.28 3.74
CA VAL A 86 12.10 3.68 3.52
C VAL A 86 11.69 4.56 4.71
N PHE A 87 10.64 4.22 5.43
CA PHE A 87 10.16 5.00 6.57
C PHE A 87 10.86 4.66 7.89
N ASP A 88 11.65 3.59 7.95
CA ASP A 88 12.33 3.14 9.18
C ASP A 88 13.45 4.10 9.59
N THR A 89 14.14 4.69 8.61
CA THR A 89 15.32 5.55 8.84
C THR A 89 14.97 7.03 8.94
N ASN A 90 13.71 7.40 9.16
CA ASN A 90 13.26 8.78 9.17
C ASN A 90 13.24 9.36 10.59
N ASP A 91 14.23 10.16 10.96
CA ASP A 91 14.33 10.78 12.31
C ASP A 91 13.23 11.81 12.60
N ASN A 92 12.51 12.22 11.56
CA ASN A 92 11.33 13.06 11.73
C ASN A 92 10.12 12.22 12.21
N ASP A 93 10.16 10.89 12.11
CA ASP A 93 9.15 9.93 12.59
C ASP A 93 9.68 9.05 13.74
N PRO A 94 9.94 9.61 14.93
CA PRO A 94 10.65 8.89 16.00
C PRO A 94 9.86 7.70 16.58
N GLU A 95 8.55 7.66 16.35
CA GLU A 95 7.68 6.55 16.77
C GLU A 95 7.43 5.55 15.63
N SER A 96 8.06 5.75 14.46
CA SER A 96 7.88 4.92 13.26
C SER A 96 6.40 4.76 12.87
N ASN A 97 5.58 5.79 13.15
CA ASN A 97 4.14 5.78 12.90
C ASN A 97 3.83 5.52 11.42
N CYS A 98 4.65 6.07 10.53
CA CYS A 98 4.48 5.97 9.10
C CYS A 98 5.02 4.65 8.52
N LEU A 99 6.02 4.03 9.15
CA LEU A 99 6.40 2.64 8.85
C LEU A 99 5.23 1.71 9.19
N TYR A 100 4.75 1.76 10.44
CA TYR A 100 3.63 0.94 10.91
C TYR A 100 2.36 1.16 10.07
N HIS A 101 2.06 2.42 9.73
CA HIS A 101 0.92 2.74 8.88
C HIS A 101 1.08 2.16 7.47
N CYS A 102 2.29 2.20 6.91
CA CYS A 102 2.58 1.60 5.61
C CYS A 102 2.36 0.09 5.64
N GLU A 103 3.03 -0.61 6.56
CA GLU A 103 2.98 -2.06 6.69
C GLU A 103 1.55 -2.57 6.90
N ASN A 104 0.78 -1.93 7.77
CA ASN A 104 -0.62 -2.30 7.96
C ASN A 104 -1.48 -2.03 6.74
N THR A 105 -1.29 -0.88 6.09
CA THR A 105 -2.10 -0.53 4.91
C THR A 105 -1.87 -1.50 3.77
N VAL A 106 -0.63 -1.94 3.54
CA VAL A 106 -0.34 -2.91 2.49
C VAL A 106 -0.91 -4.30 2.81
N MET A 107 -1.09 -4.64 4.09
CA MET A 107 -1.67 -5.90 4.54
C MET A 107 -3.21 -5.94 4.53
N ILE A 108 -3.91 -4.87 4.14
CA ILE A 108 -5.37 -4.89 4.01
C ILE A 108 -5.74 -5.48 2.63
N PRO A 109 -6.34 -6.68 2.53
CA PRO A 109 -6.60 -7.33 1.24
C PRO A 109 -7.69 -6.62 0.43
N SER A 110 -8.77 -6.17 1.08
CA SER A 110 -9.90 -5.52 0.41
C SER A 110 -9.68 -4.04 0.07
N LEU A 111 -8.50 -3.50 0.35
CA LEU A 111 -8.20 -2.12 0.02
C LEU A 111 -7.65 -2.04 -1.41
N HIS A 112 -8.38 -1.35 -2.28
CA HIS A 112 -7.93 -1.12 -3.66
C HIS A 112 -6.56 -0.43 -3.65
N PRO A 113 -5.60 -0.83 -4.51
CA PRO A 113 -4.23 -0.32 -4.41
C PRO A 113 -4.09 1.21 -4.54
N ARG A 114 -4.93 1.87 -5.33
CA ARG A 114 -5.00 3.36 -5.35
C ARG A 114 -5.30 3.95 -3.98
N GLU A 115 -6.18 3.31 -3.21
CA GLU A 115 -6.52 3.74 -1.86
C GLU A 115 -5.40 3.40 -0.86
N LYS A 116 -4.70 2.26 -1.03
CA LYS A 116 -3.46 1.96 -0.27
C LYS A 116 -2.44 3.09 -0.43
N ILE A 117 -2.15 3.49 -1.67
CA ILE A 117 -1.25 4.63 -1.96
C ILE A 117 -1.73 5.90 -1.27
N ARG A 118 -3.03 6.20 -1.36
CA ARG A 118 -3.61 7.41 -0.76
C ARG A 118 -3.44 7.44 0.76
N ARG A 119 -3.68 6.32 1.44
CA ARG A 119 -3.52 6.19 2.90
C ARG A 119 -2.06 6.33 3.32
N ILE A 120 -1.15 5.61 2.65
CA ILE A 120 0.30 5.70 2.89
C ILE A 120 0.78 7.15 2.72
N ARG A 121 0.40 7.79 1.61
CA ARG A 121 0.75 9.19 1.34
C ARG A 121 0.23 10.16 2.42
N LYS A 122 -0.96 9.90 2.97
CA LYS A 122 -1.56 10.76 4.00
C LYS A 122 -0.68 10.85 5.23
N CYS A 123 -0.14 9.73 5.72
CA CYS A 123 0.80 9.74 6.85
C CYS A 123 2.01 10.65 6.56
N MET A 124 2.50 10.63 5.32
CA MET A 124 3.68 11.38 4.90
C MET A 124 3.44 12.86 4.71
N MET A 125 2.26 13.27 4.23
CA MET A 125 1.96 14.68 3.99
C MET A 125 1.71 15.48 5.27
N THR A 126 1.28 14.83 6.35
CA THR A 126 1.08 15.48 7.66
C THR A 126 2.37 15.68 8.43
N ASN A 127 3.34 14.76 8.29
CA ASN A 127 4.52 14.74 9.15
C ASN A 127 5.83 15.11 8.42
N PHE A 128 5.92 14.94 7.09
CA PHE A 128 7.20 15.02 6.36
C PHE A 128 7.14 15.88 5.11
N LYS A 129 8.31 16.42 4.73
CA LYS A 129 8.51 16.96 3.40
C LYS A 129 8.17 15.85 2.39
N ASN A 130 7.54 16.21 1.27
CA ASN A 130 7.17 15.32 0.16
C ASN A 130 8.36 14.53 -0.45
N THR A 131 9.57 14.63 0.11
CA THR A 131 10.81 14.00 -0.34
C THR A 131 10.93 12.54 0.10
N VAL A 132 10.60 12.20 1.36
CA VAL A 132 10.58 10.80 1.83
C VAL A 132 9.56 9.97 1.04
N TYR A 133 8.38 10.53 0.76
CA TYR A 133 7.39 9.89 -0.10
C TYR A 133 7.88 9.71 -1.55
N LYS A 134 8.64 10.66 -2.09
CA LYS A 134 9.29 10.48 -3.42
C LYS A 134 10.28 9.32 -3.41
N CYS A 135 11.01 9.11 -2.30
CA CYS A 135 11.90 7.95 -2.15
C CYS A 135 11.11 6.63 -2.16
N PHE A 136 9.99 6.57 -1.44
CA PHE A 136 9.08 5.42 -1.49
C PHE A 136 8.64 5.11 -2.94
N VAL A 137 8.20 6.12 -3.69
CA VAL A 137 7.81 5.97 -5.10
C VAL A 137 8.97 5.47 -5.98
N LYS A 138 10.21 5.94 -5.74
CA LYS A 138 11.40 5.42 -6.43
C LYS A 138 11.65 3.95 -6.13
N CYS A 139 11.49 3.51 -4.88
CA CYS A 139 11.59 2.10 -4.52
C CYS A 139 10.56 1.26 -5.27
N GLN A 140 9.30 1.69 -5.30
CA GLN A 140 8.26 0.99 -6.06
C GLN A 140 8.60 0.89 -7.55
N ALA A 141 9.10 1.98 -8.15
CA ALA A 141 9.50 1.98 -9.55
C ALA A 141 10.67 1.01 -9.82
N SER A 142 11.66 0.97 -8.93
CA SER A 142 12.81 0.07 -9.06
C SER A 142 12.42 -1.42 -8.98
N ARG A 143 11.37 -1.77 -8.24
CA ARG A 143 10.85 -3.14 -8.15
C ARG A 143 10.08 -3.57 -9.41
N ARG A 144 9.54 -2.62 -10.17
CA ARG A 144 8.79 -2.89 -11.41
C ARG A 144 9.71 -3.16 -12.59
N VAL A 145 10.83 -2.46 -12.65
CA VAL A 145 11.90 -2.79 -13.58
C VAL A 145 12.55 -4.04 -13.00
N ARG A 146 12.60 -5.15 -13.74
CA ARG A 146 13.31 -6.39 -13.32
C ARG A 146 14.83 -6.18 -13.33
N SER A 147 15.30 -5.10 -12.73
CA SER A 147 16.71 -4.81 -12.54
C SER A 147 17.28 -5.81 -11.53
N HIS A 148 18.45 -6.36 -11.83
CA HIS A 148 19.20 -7.17 -10.88
C HIS A 148 19.73 -6.34 -9.70
N GLU A 149 19.73 -5.01 -9.82
CA GLU A 149 20.15 -4.11 -8.76
C GLU A 149 19.02 -3.91 -7.74
N ARG A 150 19.25 -4.39 -6.51
CA ARG A 150 18.35 -4.14 -5.38
C ARG A 150 18.34 -2.65 -5.05
N PHE A 151 17.16 -2.09 -4.78
CA PHE A 151 17.04 -0.73 -4.27
C PHE A 151 17.86 -0.55 -2.99
N GLN A 152 18.72 0.46 -2.99
CA GLN A 152 19.54 0.85 -1.84
C GLN A 152 19.21 2.28 -1.47
N LEU A 153 18.76 2.49 -0.23
CA LEU A 153 18.25 3.77 0.24
C LEU A 153 19.28 4.90 0.03
N GLU A 154 20.52 4.68 0.47
CA GLU A 154 21.60 5.68 0.42
C GLU A 154 22.03 6.05 -1.00
N ARG A 155 21.83 5.15 -1.97
CA ARG A 155 22.18 5.39 -3.39
C ARG A 155 21.07 6.12 -4.14
N HIS A 156 19.82 5.85 -3.80
CA HIS A 156 18.66 6.27 -4.60
C HIS A 156 17.93 7.48 -4.01
N CYS A 157 18.17 7.78 -2.74
CA CYS A 157 17.48 8.81 -1.98
C CYS A 157 18.48 9.74 -1.30
N ASN A 158 18.08 11.00 -1.13
CA ASN A 158 18.91 11.98 -0.46
C ASN A 158 18.75 11.80 1.05
N MET A 159 19.81 11.35 1.72
CA MET A 159 19.76 11.05 3.16
C MET A 159 19.44 12.28 4.02
N THR A 160 19.72 13.50 3.55
CA THR A 160 19.34 14.71 4.29
C THR A 160 17.82 14.88 4.41
N ASP A 161 17.03 14.24 3.55
CA ASP A 161 15.57 14.27 3.64
C ASP A 161 15.00 13.48 4.82
N PHE A 162 15.80 12.56 5.38
CA PHE A 162 15.44 11.71 6.51
C PHE A 162 15.92 12.28 7.85
N MET A 163 16.81 13.27 7.80
CA MET A 163 17.43 13.88 8.96
C MET A 163 16.51 14.95 9.58
N ARG A 164 16.54 15.07 10.91
CA ARG A 164 15.88 16.13 11.67
C ARG A 164 16.79 17.35 11.75
N ALA A 165 16.19 18.54 11.66
CA ALA A 165 16.92 19.78 11.89
C ALA A 165 17.52 19.80 13.32
N ASN A 166 18.71 20.38 13.46
CA ASN A 166 19.42 20.57 14.73
C ASN A 166 19.86 19.27 15.43
N GLN A 167 19.97 18.15 14.72
CA GLN A 167 20.70 16.97 15.18
C GLN A 167 22.08 16.87 14.51
N PHE A 168 23.07 16.41 15.26
CA PHE A 168 24.41 16.15 14.74
C PHE A 168 24.51 14.72 14.23
N TYR A 169 24.86 14.59 12.96
CA TYR A 169 25.05 13.31 12.29
C TYR A 169 26.55 13.07 12.08
N TYR A 170 27.08 11.95 12.58
CA TYR A 170 28.47 11.56 12.38
C TYR A 170 28.56 10.53 11.24
N GLY A 171 29.17 10.91 10.11
CA GLY A 171 29.30 10.05 8.92
C GLY A 171 29.85 10.82 7.71
N ALA A 172 30.45 10.11 6.75
CA ALA A 172 31.20 10.69 5.64
C ALA A 172 30.36 11.70 4.83
N ALA A 173 30.98 12.86 4.62
CA ALA A 173 30.43 14.07 4.02
C ALA A 173 29.39 13.83 2.90
N VAL A 174 28.24 14.47 3.05
CA VAL A 174 27.40 14.88 1.91
C VAL A 174 28.21 15.90 1.11
N LEU A 175 29.10 15.42 0.25
CA LEU A 175 29.71 16.24 -0.80
C LEU A 175 28.74 16.22 -1.98
N SER A 176 27.93 17.26 -2.09
CA SER A 176 27.30 17.62 -3.36
C SER A 176 28.36 18.26 -4.27
N PRO A 177 28.49 17.88 -5.55
CA PRO A 177 29.05 18.76 -6.57
C PRO A 177 28.22 20.03 -6.74
#